data_AF-A0A3E4W7A7-F1
#
_entry.id   AF-A0A3E4W7A7-F1
#
_cell.length_a   1.000
_cell.length_b   1.000
_cell.length_c   1.000
_cell.angle_alpha   90.00
_cell.angle_beta   90.00
_cell.angle_gamma   90.00
#
_symmetry.space_group_name_H-M   'P 1'
#
loop_
_entity.id
_entity.type
_entity.pdbx_description
1 polymer ?
#
loop_
_entity_poly.entity_id
_entity_poly.type
_entity_poly.pdbx_seq_one_letter_code
_entity_poly.pdbx_strand_id
1 'polypeptide(L)'
;MGIRQLDICNRVMAQAQGIAESDFPIDAFPAKVQSVILGMVRHENFKVEYLATAMLSATASALGNTYNIRVKGQWTTNAVLYIIMVGRPGLGKTPPLEAVFRPLRKRDCRALEKFKAEMAAYQNTMKESKGNNDMDRPVLRRTIVSDFTPEALMLAHYNCPRGITILADEIMGMFNSANRYNNGQLIEQLLSAWSNSAIDVTRVSNPIPIHIENPCINMVGTTQTRRVHELLKKGYEDNGLLDRILFVMPKSYLVSRWAESEEEDTGSNPASAWKTWEAIMEKVFALDYEMNDEGNIPHLIGMEAEAKRVFFNWHNNTIERINAIRDEALVESRPMKSPVQVARLALVLQVLSYACGESHLQFVTTTAIEGAIRLNDYFEGSYRRIREYVANDACDEPSLELLALLKDTFTTAEALDAGRQLKVTERTVMNYLRNLARNRLVHKVRQGVYEKVSYISVEQTEDENCNV
;
A
#
# COMPACT_ATOMS: atom_id res chain seq x y z
N MET A 1 28.68 12.06 -9.23
CA MET A 1 28.34 10.98 -10.18
C MET A 1 27.72 11.62 -11.41
N GLY A 2 28.17 11.29 -12.62
CA GLY A 2 27.55 11.80 -13.84
C GLY A 2 26.12 11.27 -13.99
N ILE A 3 25.19 12.10 -14.46
CA ILE A 3 23.82 11.67 -14.77
C ILE A 3 23.90 10.60 -15.87
N ARG A 4 23.37 9.40 -15.63
CA ARG A 4 23.43 8.32 -16.63
C ARG A 4 22.48 8.67 -17.79
N GLN A 5 22.81 8.25 -19.00
CA GLN A 5 21.97 8.50 -20.19
C GLN A 5 20.52 8.03 -19.97
N LEU A 6 20.33 6.90 -19.28
CA LEU A 6 19.01 6.37 -18.94
C LEU A 6 18.21 7.30 -18.02
N ASP A 7 18.88 7.94 -17.05
CA ASP A 7 18.24 8.88 -16.13
C ASP A 7 17.71 10.11 -16.88
N ILE A 8 18.45 10.59 -17.88
CA ILE A 8 18.03 11.69 -18.75
C ILE A 8 16.82 11.26 -19.60
N CYS A 9 16.90 10.10 -20.25
CA CYS A 9 15.79 9.56 -21.06
C CYS A 9 14.51 9.41 -20.25
N ASN A 10 14.60 8.87 -19.02
CA ASN A 10 13.45 8.71 -18.14
C ASN A 10 12.82 10.05 -17.74
N ARG A 11 13.64 11.06 -17.42
CA ARG A 11 13.13 12.41 -17.08
C ARG A 11 12.37 13.04 -18.25
N VAL A 12 12.93 12.95 -19.46
CA VAL A 12 12.27 13.47 -20.68
C VAL A 12 10.96 12.75 -20.96
N MET A 13 10.94 11.41 -20.85
CA MET A 13 9.72 10.61 -21.04
C MET A 13 8.66 10.92 -19.98
N ALA A 14 9.05 11.05 -18.72
CA ALA A 14 8.12 11.37 -17.62
C ALA A 14 7.47 12.76 -17.84
N GLN A 15 8.25 13.74 -18.29
CA GLN A 15 7.74 15.06 -18.65
C GLN A 15 6.78 14.99 -19.85
N ALA A 16 7.14 14.27 -20.91
CA ALA A 16 6.29 14.10 -22.10
C ALA A 16 4.94 13.41 -21.79
N GLN A 17 4.91 12.54 -20.78
CA GLN A 17 3.71 11.82 -20.35
C GLN A 17 2.89 12.57 -19.28
N GLY A 18 3.28 13.79 -18.91
CA GLY A 18 2.59 14.56 -17.87
C GLY A 18 2.67 13.94 -16.47
N ILE A 19 3.62 13.04 -16.23
CA ILE A 19 3.77 12.37 -14.92
C ILE A 19 4.21 13.39 -13.86
N ALA A 20 4.93 14.44 -14.25
CA ALA A 20 5.30 15.54 -13.35
C ALA A 20 4.08 16.22 -12.71
N GLU A 21 2.90 16.19 -13.35
CA GLU A 21 1.66 16.78 -12.81
C GLU A 21 0.95 15.87 -11.79
N SER A 22 1.40 14.62 -11.64
CA SER A 22 0.80 13.64 -10.73
C SER A 22 1.36 13.72 -9.29
N ASP A 23 2.48 14.41 -9.10
CA ASP A 23 3.34 14.40 -7.90
C ASP A 23 3.78 13.00 -7.44
N PHE A 24 3.60 11.98 -8.28
CA PHE A 24 4.07 10.63 -7.97
C PHE A 24 5.59 10.56 -8.11
N PRO A 25 6.34 10.15 -7.08
CA PRO A 25 7.80 10.15 -7.10
C PRO A 25 8.33 8.93 -7.88
N ILE A 26 8.13 8.93 -9.20
CA ILE A 26 8.62 7.87 -10.08
C ILE A 26 10.16 7.73 -9.99
N ASP A 27 10.85 8.83 -9.71
CA ASP A 27 12.29 8.88 -9.54
C ASP A 27 12.81 8.14 -8.28
N ALA A 28 11.91 7.76 -7.36
CA ALA A 28 12.24 6.90 -6.22
C ALA A 28 12.57 5.46 -6.63
N PHE A 29 12.11 5.03 -7.81
CA PHE A 29 12.38 3.70 -8.35
C PHE A 29 13.77 3.65 -9.03
N PRO A 30 14.40 2.46 -9.15
CA PRO A 30 15.62 2.31 -9.94
C PRO A 30 15.38 2.70 -11.41
N ALA A 31 16.41 3.22 -12.08
CA ALA A 31 16.28 3.78 -13.43
C ALA A 31 15.70 2.76 -14.42
N LYS A 32 16.06 1.48 -14.30
CA LYS A 32 15.52 0.43 -15.15
C LYS A 32 14.03 0.16 -14.90
N VAL A 33 13.57 0.25 -13.65
CA VAL A 33 12.14 0.13 -13.31
C VAL A 33 11.37 1.34 -13.81
N GLN A 34 11.93 2.55 -13.70
CA GLN A 34 11.33 3.76 -14.27
C GLN A 34 11.08 3.59 -15.77
N SER A 35 12.06 3.08 -16.54
CA SER A 35 11.88 2.84 -17.97
C SER A 35 10.79 1.82 -18.28
N VAL A 36 10.64 0.77 -17.45
CA VAL A 36 9.55 -0.21 -17.56
C VAL A 36 8.21 0.45 -17.32
N ILE A 37 8.08 1.25 -16.25
CA ILE A 37 6.86 2.00 -15.92
C ILE A 37 6.49 2.93 -17.07
N LEU A 38 7.43 3.76 -17.53
CA LEU A 38 7.22 4.73 -18.60
C LEU A 38 6.83 4.07 -19.93
N GLY A 39 7.43 2.93 -20.25
CA GLY A 39 7.06 2.14 -21.42
C GLY A 39 5.62 1.62 -21.34
N MET A 40 5.24 1.03 -20.21
CA MET A 40 3.88 0.53 -20.01
C MET A 40 2.83 1.64 -19.94
N VAL A 41 3.14 2.78 -19.30
CA VAL A 41 2.23 3.94 -19.27
C VAL A 41 1.96 4.45 -20.68
N ARG A 42 3.00 4.51 -21.54
CA ARG A 42 2.89 4.96 -22.93
C ARG A 42 1.99 4.06 -23.77
N HIS A 43 2.20 2.74 -23.71
CA HIS A 43 1.55 1.80 -24.61
C HIS A 43 0.20 1.29 -24.08
N GLU A 44 0.08 1.08 -22.78
CA GLU A 44 -1.11 0.45 -22.18
C GLU A 44 -2.10 1.49 -21.61
N ASN A 45 -1.77 2.78 -21.69
CA ASN A 45 -2.54 3.88 -21.11
C ASN A 45 -2.81 3.72 -19.60
N PHE A 46 -1.91 3.05 -18.89
CA PHE A 46 -2.02 2.88 -17.44
C PHE A 46 -1.73 4.19 -16.70
N LYS A 47 -2.39 4.38 -15.56
CA LYS A 47 -2.00 5.41 -14.60
C LYS A 47 -0.70 4.98 -13.90
N VAL A 48 0.29 5.87 -13.93
CA VAL A 48 1.61 5.63 -13.35
C VAL A 48 1.52 5.22 -11.88
N GLU A 49 0.60 5.81 -11.13
CA GLU A 49 0.47 5.61 -9.68
C GLU A 49 -0.06 4.20 -9.35
N TYR A 50 -1.01 3.69 -10.17
CA TYR A 50 -1.50 2.32 -10.03
C TYR A 50 -0.44 1.31 -10.47
N LEU A 51 0.22 1.55 -11.60
CA LEU A 51 1.22 0.63 -12.13
C LEU A 51 2.43 0.50 -11.21
N ALA A 52 3.04 1.62 -10.82
CA ALA A 52 4.22 1.64 -9.97
C ALA A 52 3.93 1.04 -8.59
N THR A 53 2.75 1.33 -8.01
CA THR A 53 2.37 0.74 -6.72
C THR A 53 2.05 -0.75 -6.84
N ALA A 54 1.47 -1.21 -7.95
CA ALA A 54 1.32 -2.64 -8.23
C ALA A 54 2.69 -3.34 -8.27
N MET A 55 3.71 -2.70 -8.86
CA MET A 55 5.07 -3.24 -8.93
C MET A 55 5.70 -3.37 -7.53
N LEU A 56 5.55 -2.36 -6.67
CA LEU A 56 5.97 -2.46 -5.27
C LEU A 56 5.30 -3.65 -4.57
N SER A 57 3.98 -3.81 -4.74
CA SER A 57 3.22 -4.90 -4.14
C SER A 57 3.68 -6.28 -4.66
N ALA A 58 3.86 -6.43 -5.97
CA ALA A 58 4.31 -7.69 -6.56
C ALA A 58 5.75 -8.04 -6.11
N THR A 59 6.64 -7.05 -6.02
CA THR A 59 8.00 -7.28 -5.50
C THR A 59 7.99 -7.68 -4.02
N ALA A 60 7.21 -6.98 -3.18
CA ALA A 60 7.01 -7.35 -1.77
C ALA A 60 6.48 -8.79 -1.62
N SER A 61 5.52 -9.15 -2.47
CA SER A 61 4.91 -10.49 -2.54
C SER A 61 5.90 -11.57 -2.95
N ALA A 62 6.79 -11.26 -3.91
CA ALA A 62 7.83 -12.18 -4.37
C ALA A 62 8.97 -12.35 -3.36
N LEU A 63 9.35 -11.27 -2.68
CA LEU A 63 10.38 -11.29 -1.65
C LEU A 63 9.91 -12.09 -0.44
N GLY A 64 8.71 -11.80 0.07
CA GLY A 64 8.17 -12.44 1.26
C GLY A 64 9.08 -12.29 2.47
N ASN A 65 9.23 -13.36 3.24
CA ASN A 65 10.07 -13.45 4.45
C ASN A 65 11.55 -13.75 4.17
N THR A 66 12.02 -13.73 2.92
CA THR A 66 13.44 -14.06 2.64
C THR A 66 14.41 -12.99 3.12
N TYR A 67 13.99 -11.72 3.10
CA TYR A 67 14.78 -10.59 3.59
C TYR A 67 13.95 -9.74 4.55
N ASN A 68 14.57 -9.39 5.67
CA ASN A 68 14.04 -8.51 6.69
C ASN A 68 14.96 -7.30 6.87
N ILE A 69 14.38 -6.16 7.25
CA ILE A 69 15.11 -4.94 7.57
C ILE A 69 15.14 -4.72 9.09
N ARG A 70 16.31 -4.35 9.62
CA ARG A 70 16.45 -3.87 11.01
C ARG A 70 16.16 -2.38 11.07
N VAL A 71 15.07 -2.02 11.75
CA VAL A 71 14.62 -0.62 11.91
C VAL A 71 15.39 0.07 13.04
N LYS A 72 15.38 -0.51 14.24
CA LYS A 72 16.07 0.05 15.42
C LYS A 72 16.32 -1.03 16.48
N GLY A 73 17.57 -1.20 16.92
CA GLY A 73 17.91 -2.22 17.92
C GLY A 73 17.53 -3.62 17.45
N GLN A 74 16.68 -4.32 18.23
CA GLN A 74 16.12 -5.63 17.85
C GLN A 74 14.82 -5.55 17.05
N TRP A 75 14.31 -4.35 16.76
CA TRP A 75 13.12 -4.20 15.96
C TRP A 75 13.42 -4.49 14.48
N THR A 76 12.86 -5.59 13.99
CA THR A 76 12.94 -6.02 12.60
C THR A 76 11.57 -6.07 11.95
N THR A 77 11.52 -5.95 10.63
CA THR A 77 10.28 -6.12 9.87
C THR A 77 10.55 -6.72 8.49
N ASN A 78 9.60 -7.50 7.98
CA ASN A 78 9.57 -8.04 6.62
C ASN A 78 8.95 -7.05 5.63
N ALA A 79 8.88 -7.39 4.34
CA ALA A 79 8.35 -6.51 3.30
C ALA A 79 6.81 -6.46 3.17
N VAL A 80 6.04 -6.62 4.25
CA VAL A 80 4.56 -6.64 4.18
C VAL A 80 3.94 -5.29 3.81
N LEU A 81 3.30 -5.22 2.65
CA LEU A 81 2.55 -4.04 2.17
C LEU A 81 1.05 -4.33 2.09
N TYR A 82 0.25 -3.41 2.66
CA TYR A 82 -1.19 -3.35 2.49
C TYR A 82 -1.53 -2.16 1.61
N ILE A 83 -2.04 -2.42 0.41
CA ILE A 83 -2.27 -1.41 -0.62
C ILE A 83 -3.73 -1.44 -1.06
N ILE A 84 -4.37 -0.27 -1.11
CA ILE A 84 -5.70 -0.12 -1.70
C ILE A 84 -5.67 0.99 -2.76
N MET A 85 -5.94 0.60 -4.00
CA MET A 85 -6.05 1.50 -5.14
C MET A 85 -7.48 2.01 -5.27
N VAL A 86 -7.64 3.33 -5.17
CA VAL A 86 -8.93 4.02 -5.18
C VAL A 86 -9.07 4.82 -6.47
N GLY A 87 -10.21 4.71 -7.13
CA GLY A 87 -10.50 5.48 -8.34
C GLY A 87 -11.91 5.24 -8.87
N ARG A 88 -12.40 6.15 -9.71
CA ARG A 88 -13.72 6.03 -10.34
C ARG A 88 -13.82 4.75 -11.19
N PRO A 89 -15.05 4.22 -11.43
CA PRO A 89 -15.24 3.17 -12.43
C PRO A 89 -14.62 3.59 -13.77
N GLY A 90 -13.93 2.67 -14.45
CA GLY A 90 -13.28 2.93 -15.73
C GLY A 90 -11.90 3.60 -15.68
N LEU A 91 -11.37 4.00 -14.52
CA LEU A 91 -10.04 4.65 -14.41
C LEU A 91 -8.84 3.69 -14.60
N GLY A 92 -9.06 2.43 -15.01
CA GLY A 92 -7.98 1.49 -15.31
C GLY A 92 -7.16 1.03 -14.10
N LYS A 93 -7.81 0.72 -12.96
CA LYS A 93 -7.14 0.23 -11.73
C LYS A 93 -6.67 -1.23 -11.83
N THR A 94 -7.57 -2.09 -12.30
CA THR A 94 -7.39 -3.55 -12.31
C THR A 94 -6.40 -4.02 -13.40
N PRO A 95 -6.42 -3.49 -14.64
CA PRO A 95 -5.48 -3.91 -15.68
C PRO A 95 -3.98 -3.85 -15.30
N PRO A 96 -3.43 -2.74 -14.74
CA PRO A 96 -2.03 -2.70 -14.34
C PRO A 96 -1.71 -3.69 -13.21
N LEU A 97 -2.65 -3.90 -12.28
CA LEU A 97 -2.50 -4.87 -11.19
C LEU A 97 -2.39 -6.30 -11.74
N GLU A 98 -3.31 -6.68 -12.64
CA GLU A 98 -3.32 -7.99 -13.31
C GLU A 98 -2.03 -8.24 -14.10
N ALA A 99 -1.57 -7.23 -14.84
CA ALA A 99 -0.42 -7.34 -15.71
C ALA A 99 0.89 -7.51 -14.91
N VAL A 100 1.05 -6.73 -13.84
CA VAL A 100 2.25 -6.78 -12.98
C VAL A 100 2.34 -8.06 -12.16
N PHE A 101 1.20 -8.64 -11.74
CA PHE A 101 1.15 -9.92 -11.00
C PHE A 101 1.27 -11.16 -11.89
N ARG A 102 1.29 -11.02 -13.22
CA ARG A 102 1.43 -12.14 -14.17
C ARG A 102 2.61 -13.08 -13.88
N PRO A 103 3.82 -12.61 -13.50
CA PRO A 103 4.94 -13.50 -13.17
C PRO A 103 4.65 -14.41 -11.97
N LEU A 104 4.06 -13.85 -10.90
CA LEU A 104 3.63 -14.62 -9.72
C LEU A 104 2.55 -15.64 -10.07
N ARG A 105 1.56 -15.26 -10.88
CA ARG A 105 0.52 -16.19 -11.35
C ARG A 105 1.09 -17.33 -12.18
N LYS A 106 2.04 -17.06 -13.07
CA LYS A 106 2.74 -18.11 -13.84
C LYS A 106 3.45 -19.11 -12.92
N ARG A 107 4.00 -18.66 -11.79
CA ARG A 107 4.62 -19.53 -10.78
C ARG A 107 3.58 -20.35 -10.02
N ASP A 108 2.49 -19.72 -9.58
CA ASP A 108 1.40 -20.39 -8.88
C ASP A 108 0.68 -21.41 -9.76
N CYS A 109 0.45 -21.12 -11.05
CA CYS A 109 -0.10 -22.08 -12.01
C CYS A 109 0.80 -23.32 -12.13
N ARG A 110 2.13 -23.13 -12.25
CA ARG A 110 3.09 -24.24 -12.28
C ARG A 110 3.04 -25.07 -10.99
N ALA A 111 2.97 -24.40 -9.84
CA ALA A 111 2.85 -25.08 -8.54
C ALA A 111 1.54 -25.86 -8.39
N LEU A 112 0.43 -25.32 -8.92
CA LEU A 112 -0.87 -25.98 -8.92
C LEU A 112 -0.88 -27.23 -9.81
N GLU A 113 -0.32 -27.15 -11.02
CA GLU A 113 -0.22 -28.32 -11.91
C GLU A 113 0.66 -29.42 -11.30
N LYS A 114 1.78 -29.04 -10.67
CA LYS A 114 2.62 -29.98 -9.92
C LYS A 114 1.84 -30.64 -8.77
N PHE A 115 1.12 -29.83 -7.98
CA PHE A 115 0.29 -30.33 -6.88
C PHE A 115 -0.82 -31.28 -7.36
N LYS A 116 -1.50 -30.97 -8.47
CA LYS A 116 -2.52 -31.87 -9.05
C LYS A 116 -1.94 -33.22 -9.42
N ALA A 117 -0.76 -33.24 -10.04
CA ALA A 117 -0.07 -34.48 -10.40
C ALA A 117 0.34 -35.29 -9.16
N GLU A 118 0.94 -34.63 -8.16
CA GLU A 118 1.32 -35.25 -6.89
C GLU A 118 0.11 -35.80 -6.13
N MET A 119 -0.99 -35.05 -6.07
CA MET A 119 -2.21 -35.47 -5.40
C MET A 119 -2.88 -36.65 -6.10
N ALA A 120 -2.85 -36.70 -7.44
CA ALA A 120 -3.34 -37.85 -8.20
C ALA A 120 -2.51 -39.11 -7.93
N ALA A 121 -1.17 -38.98 -7.89
CA ALA A 121 -0.28 -40.07 -7.54
C ALA A 121 -0.54 -40.59 -6.11
N TYR A 122 -0.61 -39.68 -5.14
CA TYR A 122 -0.93 -39.99 -3.75
C TYR A 122 -2.27 -40.74 -3.61
N GLN A 123 -3.32 -40.28 -4.30
CA GLN A 123 -4.63 -40.93 -4.28
C GLN A 123 -4.61 -42.34 -4.89
N ASN A 124 -3.85 -42.56 -5.97
CA ASN A 124 -3.72 -43.87 -6.58
C ASN A 124 -2.99 -44.84 -5.65
N THR A 125 -1.87 -44.41 -5.06
CA THR A 125 -1.13 -45.26 -4.11
C THR A 125 -1.96 -45.58 -2.87
N MET A 126 -2.73 -44.62 -2.34
CA MET A 126 -3.64 -44.86 -1.20
C MET A 126 -4.75 -45.88 -1.51
N LYS A 127 -5.23 -45.94 -2.76
CA LYS A 127 -6.20 -46.95 -3.20
C LYS A 127 -5.55 -48.34 -3.31
N GLU A 128 -4.36 -48.41 -3.88
CA GLU A 128 -3.60 -49.66 -4.04
C GLU A 128 -3.18 -50.26 -2.70
N SER A 129 -2.80 -49.41 -1.74
CA SER A 129 -2.34 -49.81 -0.41
C SER A 129 -3.47 -49.97 0.63
N LYS A 130 -4.75 -49.90 0.21
CA LYS A 130 -5.94 -49.99 1.08
C LYS A 130 -5.88 -49.01 2.29
N GLY A 131 -5.34 -47.82 2.09
CA GLY A 131 -5.26 -46.78 3.11
C GLY A 131 -4.10 -46.92 4.10
N ASN A 132 -3.17 -47.86 3.89
CA ASN A 132 -1.97 -47.98 4.70
C ASN A 132 -0.73 -47.61 3.87
N ASN A 133 -0.27 -46.36 3.97
CA ASN A 133 0.97 -45.94 3.29
C ASN A 133 1.64 -44.80 4.07
N ASP A 134 2.97 -44.83 4.13
CA ASP A 134 3.82 -43.85 4.81
C ASP A 134 4.10 -42.60 3.94
N MET A 135 3.37 -42.40 2.83
CA MET A 135 3.52 -41.19 2.01
C MET A 135 2.80 -40.00 2.64
N ASP A 136 3.49 -38.87 2.74
CA ASP A 136 2.90 -37.60 3.12
C ASP A 136 1.89 -37.11 2.07
N ARG A 137 0.78 -36.56 2.56
CA ARG A 137 -0.21 -35.90 1.70
C ARG A 137 0.43 -34.67 1.05
N PRO A 138 0.37 -34.54 -0.29
CA PRO A 138 0.86 -33.35 -0.97
C PRO A 138 0.18 -32.08 -0.45
N VAL A 139 0.93 -30.99 -0.41
CA VAL A 139 0.47 -29.68 0.07
C VAL A 139 0.61 -28.64 -1.04
N LEU A 140 -0.50 -27.96 -1.35
CA LEU A 140 -0.48 -26.89 -2.34
C LEU A 140 0.26 -25.68 -1.77
N ARG A 141 1.35 -25.29 -2.44
CA ARG A 141 2.09 -24.06 -2.14
C ARG A 141 1.85 -23.04 -3.24
N ARG A 142 1.01 -22.05 -2.95
CA ARG A 142 0.72 -20.90 -3.84
C ARG A 142 0.87 -19.60 -3.08
N THR A 143 1.25 -18.54 -3.79
CA THR A 143 1.48 -17.22 -3.22
C THR A 143 0.19 -16.40 -3.21
N ILE A 144 -0.57 -16.42 -4.29
CA ILE A 144 -1.76 -15.58 -4.48
C ILE A 144 -3.01 -16.30 -3.99
N VAL A 145 -3.82 -15.56 -3.24
CA VAL A 145 -5.15 -15.96 -2.76
C VAL A 145 -6.15 -14.82 -3.00
N SER A 146 -7.38 -15.15 -3.40
CA SER A 146 -8.41 -14.17 -3.77
C SER A 146 -9.79 -14.49 -3.18
N ASP A 147 -10.11 -15.76 -2.99
CA ASP A 147 -11.31 -16.24 -2.31
C ASP A 147 -10.92 -17.24 -1.23
N PHE A 148 -11.27 -16.94 0.01
CA PHE A 148 -10.83 -17.69 1.18
C PHE A 148 -11.73 -17.44 2.40
N THR A 149 -11.79 -18.42 3.29
CA THR A 149 -12.15 -18.20 4.69
C THR A 149 -10.89 -17.79 5.48
N PRO A 150 -11.03 -17.12 6.64
CA PRO A 150 -9.88 -16.79 7.49
C PRO A 150 -9.03 -18.03 7.85
N GLU A 151 -9.66 -19.17 8.13
CA GLU A 151 -8.97 -20.43 8.42
C GLU A 151 -8.18 -20.95 7.22
N ALA A 152 -8.78 -20.90 6.02
CA ALA A 152 -8.11 -21.32 4.79
C ALA A 152 -6.92 -20.40 4.45
N LEU A 153 -7.02 -19.11 4.77
CA LEU A 153 -5.93 -18.15 4.61
C LEU A 153 -4.76 -18.49 5.53
N MET A 154 -5.01 -18.74 6.82
CA MET A 154 -3.97 -19.10 7.79
C MET A 154 -3.32 -20.44 7.45
N LEU A 155 -4.11 -21.44 7.03
CA LEU A 155 -3.57 -22.72 6.57
C LEU A 155 -2.71 -22.56 5.32
N ALA A 156 -3.13 -21.73 4.35
CA ALA A 156 -2.33 -21.44 3.17
C ALA A 156 -1.02 -20.73 3.53
N HIS A 157 -1.05 -19.78 4.48
CA HIS A 157 0.15 -19.10 4.96
C HIS A 157 1.10 -20.04 5.70
N TYR A 158 0.59 -20.90 6.58
CA TYR A 158 1.38 -21.93 7.26
C TYR A 158 2.13 -22.84 6.28
N ASN A 159 1.46 -23.24 5.19
CA ASN A 159 2.06 -24.08 4.15
C ASN A 159 3.04 -23.31 3.24
N CYS A 160 2.99 -21.97 3.25
CA CYS A 160 3.82 -21.05 2.48
C CYS A 160 4.55 -20.06 3.42
N PRO A 161 5.55 -20.51 4.19
CA PRO A 161 6.23 -19.67 5.19
C PRO A 161 6.94 -18.45 4.58
N ARG A 162 7.27 -18.50 3.28
CA ARG A 162 7.73 -17.33 2.51
C ARG A 162 6.73 -16.19 2.52
N GLY A 163 5.44 -16.49 2.51
CA GLY A 163 4.38 -15.49 2.53
C GLY A 163 3.29 -15.79 1.51
N ILE A 164 2.17 -15.09 1.70
CA ILE A 164 1.02 -15.12 0.79
C ILE A 164 0.58 -13.69 0.46
N THR A 165 -0.19 -13.56 -0.61
CA THR A 165 -0.71 -12.28 -1.09
C THR A 165 -2.20 -12.38 -1.34
N ILE A 166 -2.95 -11.57 -0.61
CA ILE A 166 -4.35 -11.31 -0.86
C ILE A 166 -4.43 -10.36 -2.06
N LEU A 167 -4.95 -10.87 -3.18
CA LEU A 167 -5.18 -10.11 -4.41
C LEU A 167 -6.69 -10.01 -4.63
N ALA A 168 -7.26 -8.83 -4.39
CA ALA A 168 -8.71 -8.63 -4.41
C ALA A 168 -9.11 -7.46 -5.31
N ASP A 169 -9.79 -7.76 -6.42
CA ASP A 169 -10.55 -6.73 -7.14
C ASP A 169 -11.82 -6.40 -6.33
N GLU A 170 -12.12 -5.12 -6.19
CA GLU A 170 -13.16 -4.65 -5.27
C GLU A 170 -13.03 -5.21 -3.84
N ILE A 171 -11.92 -4.88 -3.18
CA ILE A 171 -11.51 -5.41 -1.87
C ILE A 171 -12.58 -5.28 -0.76
N MET A 172 -13.57 -4.40 -0.94
CA MET A 172 -14.74 -4.32 -0.07
C MET A 172 -15.57 -5.60 -0.02
N GLY A 173 -15.70 -6.30 -1.15
CA GLY A 173 -16.36 -7.60 -1.19
C GLY A 173 -15.69 -8.60 -0.26
N MET A 174 -14.36 -8.65 -0.28
CA MET A 174 -13.56 -9.50 0.61
C MET A 174 -13.78 -9.15 2.09
N PHE A 175 -13.66 -7.88 2.47
CA PHE A 175 -13.88 -7.47 3.87
C PHE A 175 -15.31 -7.76 4.36
N ASN A 176 -16.32 -7.50 3.51
CA ASN A 176 -17.71 -7.77 3.83
C ASN A 176 -17.99 -9.28 3.98
N SER A 177 -17.38 -10.11 3.13
CA SER A 177 -17.47 -11.57 3.24
C SER A 177 -16.78 -12.07 4.50
N ALA A 178 -15.57 -11.62 4.81
CA ALA A 178 -14.83 -12.04 5.99
C ALA A 178 -15.56 -11.70 7.31
N ASN A 179 -16.19 -10.53 7.39
CA ASN A 179 -16.96 -10.13 8.57
C ASN A 179 -18.26 -10.93 8.74
N ARG A 180 -18.83 -11.48 7.67
CA ARG A 180 -20.04 -12.31 7.74
C ARG A 180 -19.81 -13.62 8.49
N TYR A 181 -18.57 -14.13 8.47
CA TYR A 181 -18.26 -15.45 9.02
C TYR A 181 -17.70 -15.41 10.44
N ASN A 182 -16.89 -14.42 10.86
CA ASN A 182 -16.15 -14.49 12.14
C ASN A 182 -15.86 -13.13 12.85
N ASN A 183 -16.87 -12.27 13.12
CA ASN A 183 -16.78 -11.13 14.07
C ASN A 183 -15.46 -10.32 14.12
N GLY A 184 -14.77 -10.10 12.98
CA GLY A 184 -13.51 -9.33 12.94
C GLY A 184 -12.20 -10.11 13.11
N GLN A 185 -12.21 -11.44 13.27
CA GLN A 185 -11.00 -12.27 13.43
C GLN A 185 -9.95 -12.06 12.32
N LEU A 186 -10.39 -11.93 11.06
CA LEU A 186 -9.47 -11.68 9.95
C LEU A 186 -8.70 -10.36 10.15
N ILE A 187 -9.36 -9.33 10.67
CA ILE A 187 -8.74 -8.02 10.88
C ILE A 187 -7.63 -8.15 11.94
N GLU A 188 -7.91 -8.82 13.06
CA GLU A 188 -6.91 -9.07 14.10
C GLU A 188 -5.70 -9.86 13.59
N GLN A 189 -5.94 -10.87 12.74
CA GLN A 189 -4.88 -11.63 12.09
C GLN A 189 -4.04 -10.77 11.14
N LEU A 190 -4.67 -9.88 10.36
CA LEU A 190 -3.96 -8.92 9.50
C LEU A 190 -3.19 -7.88 10.33
N LEU A 191 -3.75 -7.40 11.44
CA LEU A 191 -3.05 -6.48 12.35
C LEU A 191 -1.82 -7.15 12.99
N SER A 192 -1.93 -8.41 13.38
CA SER A 192 -0.83 -9.22 13.92
C SER A 192 0.23 -9.49 12.85
N ALA A 193 -0.19 -9.90 11.65
CA ALA A 193 0.69 -10.11 10.51
C ALA A 193 1.46 -8.84 10.13
N TRP A 194 0.77 -7.70 10.06
CA TRP A 194 1.40 -6.42 9.77
C TRP A 194 2.38 -6.00 10.87
N SER A 195 2.11 -6.34 12.13
CA SER A 195 3.01 -6.02 13.25
C SER A 195 4.17 -7.02 13.40
N ASN A 196 4.25 -8.04 12.53
CA ASN A 196 5.19 -9.15 12.59
C ASN A 196 5.11 -9.92 13.93
N SER A 197 3.90 -10.04 14.47
CA SER A 197 3.60 -10.81 15.69
C SER A 197 3.13 -12.21 15.31
N ALA A 198 3.66 -13.24 15.98
CA ALA A 198 3.28 -14.62 15.73
C ALA A 198 1.74 -14.84 15.77
N ILE A 199 1.26 -15.74 14.92
CA ILE A 199 -0.17 -16.06 14.79
C ILE A 199 -0.38 -17.52 15.17
N ASP A 200 -1.21 -17.74 16.19
CA ASP A 200 -1.62 -19.06 16.65
C ASP A 200 -3.11 -19.29 16.36
N VAL A 201 -3.41 -20.36 15.62
CA VAL A 201 -4.78 -20.81 15.37
C VAL A 201 -4.96 -22.19 16.00
N THR A 202 -5.62 -22.19 17.16
CA THR A 202 -6.03 -23.40 17.86
C THR A 202 -7.50 -23.69 17.57
N ARG A 203 -7.83 -24.95 17.27
CA ARG A 203 -9.20 -25.42 17.03
C ARG A 203 -9.39 -26.77 17.69
N VAL A 204 -10.54 -27.01 18.32
CA VAL A 204 -10.86 -28.29 18.99
C VAL A 204 -10.78 -29.47 18.02
N SER A 205 -11.13 -29.24 16.74
CA SER A 205 -11.10 -30.27 15.69
C SER A 205 -9.71 -30.59 15.15
N ASN A 206 -8.67 -29.83 15.52
CA ASN A 206 -7.30 -30.07 15.07
C ASN A 206 -6.35 -30.17 16.28
N PRO A 207 -5.83 -31.37 16.61
CA PRO A 207 -4.98 -31.56 17.79
C PRO A 207 -3.62 -30.83 17.69
N ILE A 208 -3.16 -30.52 16.47
CA ILE A 208 -1.93 -29.75 16.24
C ILE A 208 -2.35 -28.32 15.83
N PRO A 209 -2.04 -27.29 16.64
CA PRO A 209 -2.36 -25.91 16.29
C PRO A 209 -1.54 -25.43 15.09
N ILE A 210 -2.10 -24.52 14.31
CA ILE A 210 -1.33 -23.81 13.28
C ILE A 210 -0.59 -22.68 13.99
N HIS A 211 0.74 -22.76 13.99
CA HIS A 211 1.62 -21.73 14.53
C HIS A 211 2.43 -21.11 13.39
N ILE A 212 2.33 -19.78 13.26
CA ILE A 212 3.08 -18.99 12.27
C ILE A 212 3.93 -17.98 13.04
N GLU A 213 5.21 -18.29 13.21
CA GLU A 213 6.14 -17.44 13.96
C GLU A 213 6.36 -16.07 13.29
N ASN A 214 6.63 -16.08 11.97
CA ASN A 214 6.93 -14.89 11.19
C ASN A 214 5.87 -14.67 10.10
N PRO A 215 4.70 -14.06 10.40
CA PRO A 215 3.67 -13.88 9.41
C PRO A 215 4.06 -12.89 8.31
N CYS A 216 3.84 -13.28 7.06
CA CYS A 216 4.03 -12.44 5.88
C CYS A 216 2.83 -12.55 4.95
N ILE A 217 1.87 -11.68 5.17
CA ILE A 217 0.67 -11.57 4.36
C ILE A 217 0.74 -10.21 3.68
N ASN A 218 0.91 -10.19 2.36
CA ASN A 218 0.73 -8.98 1.57
C ASN A 218 -0.74 -8.83 1.19
N MET A 219 -1.21 -7.60 1.02
CA MET A 219 -2.58 -7.33 0.58
C MET A 219 -2.56 -6.23 -0.46
N VAL A 220 -3.17 -6.49 -1.61
CA VAL A 220 -3.39 -5.48 -2.62
C VAL A 220 -4.78 -5.64 -3.21
N GLY A 221 -5.48 -4.52 -3.33
CA GLY A 221 -6.76 -4.55 -3.98
C GLY A 221 -7.21 -3.20 -4.51
N THR A 222 -8.31 -3.24 -5.24
CA THR A 222 -8.91 -2.06 -5.84
C THR A 222 -10.21 -1.73 -5.11
N THR A 223 -10.61 -0.47 -5.13
CA THR A 223 -11.97 -0.06 -4.75
C THR A 223 -12.40 1.17 -5.54
N GLN A 224 -13.71 1.36 -5.60
CA GLN A 224 -14.31 2.51 -6.25
C GLN A 224 -14.41 3.66 -5.26
N THR A 225 -14.19 4.91 -5.71
CA THR A 225 -14.31 6.11 -4.85
C THR A 225 -15.62 6.13 -4.07
N ARG A 226 -16.74 5.79 -4.74
CA ARG A 226 -18.08 5.70 -4.13
C ARG A 226 -18.19 4.69 -2.99
N ARG A 227 -17.36 3.65 -2.94
CA ARG A 227 -17.40 2.62 -1.90
C ARG A 227 -16.38 2.85 -0.79
N VAL A 228 -15.51 3.85 -0.91
CA VAL A 228 -14.48 4.14 0.10
C VAL A 228 -15.08 4.57 1.44
N HIS A 229 -16.25 5.21 1.43
CA HIS A 229 -16.95 5.53 2.67
C HIS A 229 -17.27 4.27 3.51
N GLU A 230 -17.42 3.09 2.88
CA GLU A 230 -17.60 1.83 3.60
C GLU A 230 -16.34 1.44 4.39
N LEU A 231 -15.13 1.77 3.92
CA LEU A 231 -13.88 1.55 4.66
C LEU A 231 -13.81 2.49 5.88
N LEU A 232 -14.11 3.77 5.68
CA LEU A 232 -13.97 4.79 6.72
C LEU A 232 -15.06 4.70 7.78
N LYS A 233 -16.32 4.41 7.41
CA LYS A 233 -17.47 4.48 8.33
C LYS A 233 -17.81 3.18 9.06
N LYS A 234 -17.30 2.01 8.63
CA LYS A 234 -17.64 0.69 9.22
C LYS A 234 -16.81 0.32 10.48
N GLY A 235 -16.25 1.30 11.19
CA GLY A 235 -15.47 1.05 12.41
C GLY A 235 -14.06 0.49 12.18
N TYR A 236 -13.58 0.43 10.93
CA TYR A 236 -12.17 0.13 10.63
C TYR A 236 -11.22 1.27 11.01
N GLU A 237 -11.75 2.48 11.23
CA GLU A 237 -10.97 3.57 11.83
C GLU A 237 -10.60 3.23 13.28
N ASP A 238 -11.53 2.63 14.04
CA ASP A 238 -11.35 2.38 15.48
C ASP A 238 -10.43 1.18 15.76
N ASN A 239 -10.23 0.27 14.80
CA ASN A 239 -9.37 -0.91 14.96
C ASN A 239 -7.93 -0.73 14.42
N GLY A 240 -7.62 0.43 13.83
CA GLY A 240 -6.29 0.77 13.35
C GLY A 240 -5.83 0.04 12.08
N LEU A 241 -6.71 -0.70 11.39
CA LEU A 241 -6.36 -1.33 10.10
C LEU A 241 -6.05 -0.27 9.03
N LEU A 242 -6.86 0.80 8.99
CA LEU A 242 -6.72 1.85 7.98
C LEU A 242 -5.36 2.55 8.05
N ASP A 243 -4.84 2.77 9.26
CA ASP A 243 -3.51 3.37 9.51
C ASP A 243 -2.36 2.59 8.86
N ARG A 244 -2.58 1.30 8.59
CA ARG A 244 -1.58 0.39 8.05
C ARG A 244 -1.66 0.23 6.53
N ILE A 245 -2.72 0.77 5.91
CA ILE A 245 -2.96 0.70 4.46
C ILE A 245 -2.32 1.90 3.76
N LEU A 246 -1.54 1.61 2.72
CA LEU A 246 -1.07 2.55 1.72
C LEU A 246 -2.17 2.77 0.68
N PHE A 247 -2.83 3.93 0.77
CA PHE A 247 -3.86 4.29 -0.19
C PHE A 247 -3.25 4.92 -1.44
N VAL A 248 -3.81 4.60 -2.61
CA VAL A 248 -3.40 5.21 -3.88
C VAL A 248 -4.62 5.84 -4.53
N MET A 249 -4.63 7.16 -4.63
CA MET A 249 -5.67 7.91 -5.34
C MET A 249 -5.02 8.98 -6.21
N PRO A 250 -4.97 8.80 -7.54
CA PRO A 250 -4.41 9.78 -8.47
C PRO A 250 -5.03 11.16 -8.29
N LYS A 251 -4.23 12.22 -8.48
CA LYS A 251 -4.75 13.60 -8.48
C LYS A 251 -5.67 13.85 -9.67
N SER A 252 -5.26 13.34 -10.83
CA SER A 252 -6.03 13.47 -12.07
C SER A 252 -7.01 12.29 -12.25
N TYR A 253 -8.29 12.63 -12.39
CA TYR A 253 -9.35 11.68 -12.73
C TYR A 253 -9.53 11.47 -14.23
N LEU A 254 -8.74 12.17 -15.05
CA LEU A 254 -8.87 12.13 -16.49
C LEU A 254 -8.42 10.77 -17.02
N VAL A 255 -9.24 10.15 -17.84
CA VAL A 255 -8.87 8.95 -18.59
C VAL A 255 -8.21 9.41 -19.88
N SER A 256 -6.99 8.94 -20.15
CA SER A 256 -6.27 9.26 -21.38
C SER A 256 -7.04 8.70 -22.59
N ARG A 257 -7.12 9.50 -23.66
CA ARG A 257 -7.63 9.01 -24.94
C ARG A 257 -6.63 7.99 -25.48
N TRP A 258 -7.14 6.94 -26.11
CA TRP A 258 -6.29 6.01 -26.82
C TRP A 258 -5.73 6.73 -28.04
N ALA A 259 -4.42 6.63 -28.24
CA ALA A 259 -3.74 7.13 -29.42
C ALA A 259 -3.37 5.91 -30.28
N GLU A 260 -3.66 5.99 -31.58
CA GLU A 260 -3.08 5.05 -32.53
C GLU A 260 -1.58 5.31 -32.61
N SER A 261 -0.76 4.25 -32.56
CA SER A 261 0.68 4.38 -32.76
C SER A 261 1.17 3.39 -33.81
N GLU A 262 1.87 3.89 -34.83
CA GLU A 262 2.51 3.04 -35.86
C GLU A 262 3.58 2.11 -35.24
N GLU A 263 4.07 2.42 -34.04
CA GLU A 263 5.00 1.59 -33.25
C GLU A 263 4.34 0.29 -32.76
N GLU A 264 3.03 0.28 -32.47
CA GLU A 264 2.27 -0.91 -32.10
C GLU A 264 2.09 -1.88 -33.27
N ASP A 265 1.88 -1.34 -34.49
CA ASP A 265 1.72 -2.12 -35.71
C ASP A 265 3.05 -2.63 -36.30
N THR A 266 4.17 -1.98 -35.98
CA THR A 266 5.52 -2.35 -36.45
C THR A 266 6.32 -3.19 -35.46
N GLY A 267 5.80 -3.45 -34.25
CA GLY A 267 6.45 -4.30 -33.24
C GLY A 267 7.61 -3.63 -32.49
N SER A 268 7.71 -2.30 -32.49
CA SER A 268 8.60 -1.54 -31.61
C SER A 268 8.04 -1.62 -30.18
N ASN A 269 8.72 -2.36 -29.31
CA ASN A 269 8.10 -3.52 -28.66
C ASN A 269 7.56 -3.26 -27.23
N PRO A 270 6.23 -3.16 -26.97
CA PRO A 270 5.66 -3.25 -25.61
C PRO A 270 6.08 -4.54 -24.90
N ALA A 271 6.34 -5.62 -25.65
CA ALA A 271 6.86 -6.85 -25.09
C ALA A 271 8.25 -6.67 -24.45
N SER A 272 9.01 -5.62 -24.78
CA SER A 272 10.31 -5.35 -24.15
C SER A 272 10.16 -4.88 -22.70
N ALA A 273 9.21 -4.01 -22.38
CA ALA A 273 8.94 -3.57 -21.02
C ALA A 273 8.42 -4.75 -20.18
N TRP A 274 7.48 -5.53 -20.72
CA TRP A 274 6.96 -6.74 -20.06
C TRP A 274 8.03 -7.79 -19.81
N LYS A 275 8.88 -8.09 -20.80
CA LYS A 275 10.02 -9.02 -20.63
C LYS A 275 11.01 -8.50 -19.60
N THR A 276 11.25 -7.20 -19.56
CA THR A 276 12.16 -6.58 -18.59
C THR A 276 11.59 -6.72 -17.17
N TRP A 277 10.29 -6.47 -16.98
CA TRP A 277 9.61 -6.71 -15.70
C TRP A 277 9.69 -8.18 -15.28
N GLU A 278 9.40 -9.11 -16.19
CA GLU A 278 9.53 -10.56 -15.93
C GLU A 278 10.96 -10.92 -15.50
N ALA A 279 11.98 -10.41 -16.19
CA ALA A 279 13.38 -10.66 -15.84
C ALA A 279 13.78 -10.07 -14.48
N ILE A 280 13.23 -8.90 -14.11
CA ILE A 280 13.42 -8.32 -12.77
C ILE A 280 12.80 -9.23 -11.72
N MET A 281 11.56 -9.68 -11.94
CA MET A 281 10.85 -10.56 -11.01
C MET A 281 11.52 -11.92 -10.85
N GLU A 282 12.07 -12.51 -11.92
CA GLU A 282 12.83 -13.76 -11.85
C GLU A 282 14.08 -13.62 -10.96
N LYS A 283 14.76 -12.47 -10.97
CA LYS A 283 15.87 -12.22 -10.04
C LYS A 283 15.40 -12.11 -8.59
N VAL A 284 14.22 -11.52 -8.34
CA VAL A 284 13.63 -11.46 -6.98
C VAL A 284 13.20 -12.86 -6.53
N PHE A 285 12.65 -13.67 -7.43
CA PHE A 285 12.27 -15.06 -7.15
C PHE A 285 13.46 -15.96 -6.82
N ALA A 286 14.64 -15.64 -7.35
CA ALA A 286 15.89 -16.35 -7.08
C ALA A 286 16.50 -16.01 -5.71
N LEU A 287 16.03 -14.95 -5.04
CA LEU A 287 16.40 -14.69 -3.65
C LEU A 287 15.76 -15.77 -2.76
N ASP A 288 16.58 -16.45 -1.97
CA ASP A 288 16.14 -17.48 -1.03
C ASP A 288 16.63 -17.17 0.38
N TYR A 289 16.22 -18.01 1.33
CA TYR A 289 16.67 -17.94 2.72
C TYR A 289 18.15 -18.26 2.88
N GLU A 290 18.72 -17.78 3.98
CA GLU A 290 19.97 -18.30 4.50
C GLU A 290 19.70 -19.66 5.17
N MET A 291 20.53 -20.66 4.89
CA MET A 291 20.41 -21.98 5.51
C MET A 291 21.36 -22.07 6.71
N ASN A 292 20.84 -22.48 7.86
CA ASN A 292 21.65 -22.86 9.02
C ASN A 292 21.18 -24.21 9.60
N ASP A 293 21.81 -24.65 10.69
CA ASP A 293 21.49 -25.91 11.37
C ASP A 293 20.06 -25.97 11.95
N GLU A 294 19.41 -24.82 12.16
CA GLU A 294 18.05 -24.69 12.70
C GLU A 294 16.97 -24.50 11.61
N GLY A 295 17.37 -24.36 10.35
CA GLY A 295 16.47 -24.27 9.19
C GLY A 295 16.68 -23.04 8.32
N ASN A 296 15.58 -22.53 7.76
CA ASN A 296 15.59 -21.39 6.84
C ASN A 296 15.48 -20.09 7.64
N ILE A 297 16.52 -19.26 7.59
CA ILE A 297 16.57 -17.97 8.29
C ILE A 297 16.47 -16.82 7.28
N PRO A 298 15.61 -15.81 7.54
CA PRO A 298 15.58 -14.58 6.76
C PRO A 298 16.93 -13.85 6.82
N HIS A 299 17.40 -13.35 5.68
CA HIS A 299 18.52 -12.42 5.66
C HIS A 299 18.13 -11.13 6.37
N LEU A 300 18.89 -10.73 7.39
CA LEU A 300 18.63 -9.51 8.15
C LEU A 300 19.60 -8.41 7.73
N ILE A 301 19.09 -7.38 7.04
CA ILE A 301 19.90 -6.27 6.54
C ILE A 301 19.64 -5.00 7.33
N GLY A 302 20.71 -4.24 7.60
CA GLY A 302 20.62 -2.94 8.25
C GLY A 302 20.46 -1.80 7.25
N MET A 303 20.43 -0.57 7.77
CA MET A 303 20.61 0.64 6.97
C MET A 303 22.07 1.06 7.01
N GLU A 304 22.58 1.67 5.94
CA GLU A 304 23.87 2.36 6.02
C GLU A 304 23.81 3.55 6.99
N ALA A 305 24.97 4.04 7.42
CA ALA A 305 25.06 5.08 8.44
C ALA A 305 24.28 6.34 8.07
N GLU A 306 24.38 6.80 6.81
CA GLU A 306 23.68 7.98 6.33
C GLU A 306 22.16 7.76 6.24
N ALA A 307 21.75 6.66 5.62
CA ALA A 307 20.35 6.25 5.52
C ALA A 307 19.66 6.19 6.90
N LYS A 308 20.37 5.69 7.92
CA LYS A 308 19.89 5.66 9.30
C LYS A 308 19.72 7.05 9.90
N ARG A 309 20.63 7.99 9.61
CA ARG A 309 20.51 9.40 10.05
C ARG A 309 19.27 10.05 9.43
N VAL A 310 19.10 9.92 8.11
CA VAL A 310 17.94 10.46 7.39
C VAL A 310 16.63 9.89 7.96
N PHE A 311 16.55 8.56 8.11
CA PHE A 311 15.37 7.89 8.65
C PHE A 311 15.03 8.33 10.08
N PHE A 312 16.04 8.46 10.95
CA PHE A 312 15.83 8.87 12.35
C PHE A 312 15.43 10.33 12.46
N ASN A 313 16.06 11.23 11.71
CA ASN A 313 15.69 12.64 11.70
C ASN A 313 14.25 12.83 11.21
N TRP A 314 13.89 12.18 10.09
CA TRP A 314 12.52 12.21 9.56
C TRP A 314 11.48 11.71 10.60
N HIS A 315 11.76 10.59 11.28
CA HIS A 315 10.84 10.07 12.29
C HIS A 315 10.78 10.95 13.55
N ASN A 316 11.92 11.46 14.02
CA ASN A 316 11.99 12.35 15.18
C ASN A 316 11.22 13.65 14.94
N ASN A 317 11.30 14.24 13.75
CA ASN A 317 10.48 15.40 13.38
C ASN A 317 8.98 15.10 13.51
N THR A 318 8.55 13.88 13.19
CA THR A 318 7.16 13.45 13.38
C THR A 318 6.82 13.32 14.87
N ILE A 319 7.72 12.76 15.67
CA ILE A 319 7.55 12.64 17.14
C ILE A 319 7.45 14.02 17.79
N GLU A 320 8.31 14.95 17.43
CA GLU A 320 8.29 16.33 17.95
C GLU A 320 6.95 17.02 17.67
N ARG A 321 6.41 16.86 16.45
CA ARG A 321 5.09 17.38 16.08
C ARG A 321 3.97 16.78 16.93
N ILE A 322 3.98 15.47 17.16
CA ILE A 322 2.95 14.81 17.97
C ILE A 322 3.06 15.21 19.44
N ASN A 323 4.28 15.28 20.00
CA ASN A 323 4.51 15.70 21.38
C ASN A 323 4.09 17.15 21.64
N ALA A 324 4.02 17.98 20.60
CA ALA A 324 3.52 19.36 20.70
C ALA A 324 1.99 19.43 20.84
N ILE A 325 1.26 18.36 20.50
CA ILE A 325 -0.20 18.30 20.61
C ILE A 325 -0.59 18.11 22.09
N ARG A 326 -1.31 19.08 22.64
CA ARG A 326 -1.77 19.07 24.05
C ARG A 326 -3.06 18.29 24.26
N ASP A 327 -3.93 18.27 23.24
CA ASP A 327 -5.22 17.59 23.29
C ASP A 327 -5.07 16.17 22.74
N GLU A 328 -5.23 15.16 23.59
CA GLU A 328 -5.13 13.75 23.20
C GLU A 328 -6.12 13.39 22.08
N ALA A 329 -7.27 14.07 21.98
CA ALA A 329 -8.26 13.81 20.94
C ALA A 329 -7.79 14.20 19.53
N LEU A 330 -6.75 15.04 19.42
CA LEU A 330 -6.17 15.47 18.15
C LEU A 330 -4.97 14.62 17.71
N VAL A 331 -4.53 13.68 18.54
CA VAL A 331 -3.39 12.82 18.21
C VAL A 331 -3.83 11.75 17.21
N GLU A 332 -3.31 11.83 16.00
CA GLU A 332 -3.53 10.80 14.97
C GLU A 332 -2.61 9.59 15.19
N SER A 333 -3.17 8.39 15.10
CA SER A 333 -2.43 7.13 15.25
C SER A 333 -1.62 6.75 14.00
N ARG A 334 -2.04 7.20 12.83
CA ARG A 334 -1.47 6.85 11.52
C ARG A 334 0.01 7.23 11.35
N PRO A 335 0.46 8.46 11.67
CA PRO A 335 1.87 8.84 11.53
C PRO A 335 2.82 7.96 12.35
N MET A 336 2.34 7.34 13.44
CA MET A 336 3.12 6.42 14.27
C MET A 336 3.32 5.03 13.64
N LYS A 337 2.65 4.76 12.51
CA LYS A 337 2.84 3.53 11.73
C LYS A 337 3.77 3.74 10.52
N SER A 338 3.99 4.97 10.10
CA SER A 338 4.83 5.33 8.95
C SER A 338 6.28 4.81 9.03
N PRO A 339 6.97 4.74 10.19
CA PRO A 339 8.34 4.22 10.23
C PRO A 339 8.47 2.78 9.75
N VAL A 340 7.47 1.94 10.06
CA VAL A 340 7.40 0.57 9.54
C VAL A 340 7.18 0.60 8.04
N GLN A 341 6.23 1.39 7.56
CA GLN A 341 5.92 1.49 6.13
C GLN A 341 7.12 1.96 5.31
N VAL A 342 7.81 3.00 5.75
CA VAL A 342 9.02 3.51 5.10
C VAL A 342 10.14 2.48 5.11
N ALA A 343 10.38 1.79 6.22
CA ALA A 343 11.38 0.72 6.27
C ALA A 343 11.08 -0.40 5.26
N ARG A 344 9.79 -0.79 5.13
CA ARG A 344 9.34 -1.81 4.18
C ARG A 344 9.44 -1.36 2.74
N LEU A 345 9.00 -0.14 2.43
CA LEU A 345 9.14 0.46 1.11
C LEU A 345 10.62 0.57 0.71
N ALA A 346 11.49 0.97 1.63
CA ALA A 346 12.92 1.07 1.38
C ALA A 346 13.55 -0.29 1.10
N LEU A 347 13.16 -1.34 1.85
CA LEU A 347 13.57 -2.72 1.56
C LEU A 347 13.14 -3.15 0.15
N VAL A 348 11.90 -2.85 -0.25
CA VAL A 348 11.38 -3.17 -1.60
C VAL A 348 12.14 -2.42 -2.68
N LEU A 349 12.40 -1.12 -2.50
CA LEU A 349 13.19 -0.31 -3.43
C LEU A 349 14.65 -0.81 -3.53
N GLN A 350 15.25 -1.22 -2.42
CA GLN A 350 16.59 -1.80 -2.38
C GLN A 350 16.65 -3.11 -3.16
N VAL A 351 15.65 -3.98 -3.00
CA VAL A 351 15.53 -5.24 -3.75
C VAL A 351 15.31 -5.00 -5.25
N LEU A 352 14.47 -4.03 -5.62
CA LEU A 352 14.31 -3.63 -7.02
C LEU A 352 15.63 -3.12 -7.60
N SER A 353 16.37 -2.30 -6.84
CA SER A 353 17.67 -1.75 -7.25
C SER A 353 18.70 -2.86 -7.47
N TYR A 354 18.76 -3.84 -6.56
CA TYR A 354 19.57 -5.04 -6.70
C TYR A 354 19.19 -5.86 -7.94
N ALA A 355 17.90 -6.15 -8.14
CA ALA A 355 17.43 -6.91 -9.31
C ALA A 355 17.77 -6.18 -10.63
N CYS A 356 17.79 -4.84 -10.62
CA CYS A 356 18.20 -4.04 -11.76
C CYS A 356 19.72 -3.97 -11.99
N GLY A 357 20.53 -4.42 -11.02
CA GLY A 357 21.99 -4.28 -11.04
C GLY A 357 22.46 -2.86 -10.73
N GLU A 358 21.60 -2.04 -10.10
CA GLU A 358 21.86 -0.66 -9.73
C GLU A 358 22.27 -0.50 -8.26
N SER A 359 22.14 -1.56 -7.47
CA SER A 359 22.57 -1.59 -6.07
C SER A 359 22.82 -3.05 -5.62
N HIS A 360 22.90 -3.26 -4.31
CA HIS A 360 23.29 -4.52 -3.67
C HIS A 360 22.33 -4.89 -2.50
N LEU A 361 22.61 -5.93 -1.72
CA LEU A 361 21.74 -6.37 -0.60
C LEU A 361 22.43 -6.44 0.76
N GLN A 362 23.66 -5.90 0.92
CA GLN A 362 24.36 -5.87 2.21
C GLN A 362 23.68 -4.94 3.23
N PHE A 363 23.11 -3.83 2.75
CA PHE A 363 22.39 -2.84 3.55
C PHE A 363 21.44 -2.03 2.66
N VAL A 364 20.46 -1.39 3.29
CA VAL A 364 19.57 -0.43 2.65
C VAL A 364 20.29 0.92 2.53
N THR A 365 20.33 1.43 1.31
CA THR A 365 21.00 2.68 0.93
C THR A 365 20.17 3.92 1.26
N THR A 366 20.83 5.08 1.30
CA THR A 366 20.22 6.39 1.56
C THR A 366 19.21 6.71 0.48
N THR A 367 19.55 6.45 -0.79
CA THR A 367 18.64 6.63 -1.93
C THR A 367 17.34 5.83 -1.78
N ALA A 368 17.42 4.57 -1.29
CA ALA A 368 16.23 3.76 -1.05
C ALA A 368 15.37 4.30 0.10
N ILE A 369 15.98 4.80 1.18
CA ILE A 369 15.24 5.42 2.30
C ILE A 369 14.58 6.73 1.88
N GLU A 370 15.30 7.62 1.18
CA GLU A 370 14.74 8.88 0.68
C GLU A 370 13.59 8.63 -0.31
N GLY A 371 13.77 7.68 -1.23
CA GLY A 371 12.70 7.27 -2.15
C GLY A 371 11.47 6.71 -1.42
N ALA A 372 11.68 5.92 -0.37
CA ALA A 372 10.61 5.37 0.44
C ALA A 372 9.86 6.45 1.24
N ILE A 373 10.55 7.46 1.76
CA ILE A 373 9.93 8.62 2.42
C ILE A 373 9.02 9.36 1.43
N ARG A 374 9.53 9.70 0.23
CA ARG A 374 8.72 10.39 -0.79
C ARG A 374 7.48 9.59 -1.21
N LEU A 375 7.63 8.26 -1.36
CA LEU A 375 6.49 7.38 -1.66
C LEU A 375 5.47 7.37 -0.52
N ASN A 376 5.94 7.27 0.73
CA ASN A 376 5.08 7.36 1.91
C ASN A 376 4.30 8.69 1.93
N ASP A 377 4.96 9.81 1.65
CA ASP A 377 4.31 11.12 1.61
C ASP A 377 3.23 11.20 0.51
N TYR A 378 3.48 10.58 -0.64
CA TYR A 378 2.46 10.44 -1.69
C TYR A 378 1.25 9.61 -1.23
N PHE A 379 1.47 8.49 -0.53
CA PHE A 379 0.39 7.65 -0.01
C PHE A 379 -0.40 8.35 1.10
N GLU A 380 0.25 9.12 1.95
CA GLU A 380 -0.41 9.98 2.94
C GLU A 380 -1.23 11.08 2.25
N GLY A 381 -0.69 11.71 1.21
CA GLY A 381 -1.44 12.65 0.37
C GLY A 381 -2.65 12.00 -0.30
N SER A 382 -2.55 10.73 -0.71
CA SER A 382 -3.68 9.96 -1.24
C SER A 382 -4.76 9.70 -0.18
N TYR A 383 -4.36 9.34 1.04
CA TYR A 383 -5.28 9.14 2.16
C TYR A 383 -6.04 10.43 2.50
N ARG A 384 -5.34 11.57 2.51
CA ARG A 384 -5.94 12.91 2.67
C ARG A 384 -7.00 13.20 1.60
N ARG A 385 -6.68 13.00 0.32
CA ARG A 385 -7.63 13.17 -0.80
C ARG A 385 -8.87 12.29 -0.65
N ILE A 386 -8.68 11.05 -0.18
CA ILE A 386 -9.79 10.13 0.10
C ILE A 386 -10.69 10.67 1.22
N ARG A 387 -10.09 11.17 2.31
CA ARG A 387 -10.81 11.73 3.45
C ARG A 387 -11.61 12.97 3.04
N GLU A 388 -10.98 13.88 2.29
CA GLU A 388 -11.65 15.03 1.68
C GLU A 388 -12.82 14.61 0.80
N TYR A 389 -12.60 13.62 -0.09
CA TYR A 389 -13.65 13.12 -0.97
C TYR A 389 -14.86 12.57 -0.20
N VAL A 390 -14.63 11.73 0.83
CA VAL A 390 -15.72 11.15 1.62
C VAL A 390 -16.42 12.20 2.48
N ALA A 391 -15.68 13.17 2.99
CA ALA A 391 -16.24 14.26 3.77
C ALA A 391 -17.12 15.17 2.91
N ASN A 392 -16.66 15.50 1.69
CA ASN A 392 -17.44 16.28 0.72
C ASN A 392 -18.69 15.52 0.23
N ASP A 393 -18.58 14.22 -0.09
CA ASP A 393 -19.71 13.39 -0.55
C ASP A 393 -20.78 13.17 0.55
N ALA A 394 -20.40 13.31 1.83
CA ALA A 394 -21.31 13.18 2.97
C ALA A 394 -22.06 14.48 3.33
N CYS A 395 -21.66 15.62 2.75
CA CYS A 395 -22.26 16.93 3.01
C CYS A 395 -23.14 17.36 1.83
N ASP A 396 -24.25 18.04 2.15
CA ASP A 396 -25.09 18.69 1.14
C ASP A 396 -24.38 19.90 0.54
N GLU A 397 -24.67 20.20 -0.73
CA GLU A 397 -24.06 21.30 -1.49
C GLU A 397 -24.07 22.65 -0.74
N PRO A 398 -25.18 23.06 -0.07
CA PRO A 398 -25.19 24.28 0.74
C PRO A 398 -24.21 24.29 1.93
N SER A 399 -23.96 23.14 2.56
CA SER A 399 -22.96 23.03 3.64
C SER A 399 -21.54 23.27 3.12
N LEU A 400 -21.25 22.80 1.91
CA LEU A 400 -19.94 22.96 1.27
C LEU A 400 -19.73 24.38 0.73
N GLU A 401 -20.78 25.02 0.18
CA GLU A 401 -20.75 26.43 -0.20
C GLU A 401 -20.48 27.32 1.02
N LEU A 402 -21.12 27.04 2.16
CA LEU A 402 -20.85 27.74 3.41
C LEU A 402 -19.38 27.57 3.82
N LEU A 403 -18.87 26.34 3.78
CA LEU A 403 -17.47 26.06 4.12
C LEU A 403 -16.50 26.81 3.20
N ALA A 404 -16.78 26.89 1.90
CA ALA A 404 -15.93 27.57 0.93
C ALA A 404 -15.82 29.08 1.18
N LEU A 405 -16.87 29.72 1.69
CA LEU A 405 -16.88 31.16 2.02
C LEU A 405 -16.11 31.52 3.30
N LEU A 406 -15.84 30.54 4.15
CA LEU A 406 -15.19 30.76 5.44
C LEU A 406 -13.67 30.74 5.33
N LYS A 407 -12.99 31.41 6.26
CA LYS A 407 -11.52 31.34 6.40
C LYS A 407 -11.11 30.02 7.06
N ASP A 408 -9.80 29.73 7.10
CA ASP A 408 -9.27 28.53 7.75
C ASP A 408 -9.59 28.50 9.25
N THR A 409 -9.53 29.64 9.93
CA THR A 409 -10.08 29.81 11.28
C THR A 409 -11.23 30.81 11.23
N PHE A 410 -12.37 30.47 11.84
CA PHE A 410 -13.55 31.32 11.80
C PHE A 410 -14.41 31.18 13.07
N THR A 411 -15.23 32.19 13.32
CA THR A 411 -16.15 32.26 14.45
C THR A 411 -17.57 31.88 14.04
N THR A 412 -18.45 31.57 15.01
CA THR A 412 -19.88 31.39 14.74
C THR A 412 -20.48 32.65 14.10
N ALA A 413 -20.04 33.85 14.47
CA ALA A 413 -20.52 35.09 13.88
C ALA A 413 -20.20 35.17 12.38
N GLU A 414 -18.96 34.85 12.00
CA GLU A 414 -18.54 34.81 10.59
C GLU A 414 -19.28 33.71 9.80
N ALA A 415 -19.54 32.56 10.41
CA ALA A 415 -20.37 31.52 9.80
C ALA A 415 -21.82 31.96 9.58
N LEU A 416 -22.41 32.70 10.53
CA LEU A 416 -23.76 33.25 10.40
C LEU A 416 -23.82 34.31 9.31
N ASP A 417 -22.80 35.18 9.20
CA ASP A 417 -22.73 36.19 8.14
C ASP A 417 -22.56 35.56 6.74
N ALA A 418 -21.73 34.52 6.61
CA ALA A 418 -21.65 33.73 5.38
C ALA A 418 -22.99 33.04 5.05
N GLY A 419 -23.68 32.51 6.06
CA GLY A 419 -25.02 31.93 5.89
C GLY A 419 -26.08 32.94 5.42
N ARG A 420 -25.99 34.20 5.84
CA ARG A 420 -26.87 35.27 5.34
C ARG A 420 -26.65 35.53 3.84
N GLN A 421 -25.40 35.44 3.36
CA GLN A 421 -25.09 35.57 1.92
C GLN A 421 -25.73 34.43 1.11
N LEU A 422 -25.77 33.22 1.68
CA LEU A 422 -26.43 32.04 1.10
C LEU A 422 -27.95 32.00 1.33
N LYS A 423 -28.54 33.05 1.93
CA LYS A 423 -29.98 33.17 2.23
C LYS A 423 -30.52 32.03 3.09
N VAL A 424 -29.72 31.49 4.01
CA VAL A 424 -30.14 30.43 4.95
C VAL A 424 -30.32 30.97 6.37
N THR A 425 -31.18 30.32 7.16
CA THR A 425 -31.46 30.76 8.55
C THR A 425 -30.31 30.45 9.50
N GLU A 426 -30.20 31.18 10.61
CA GLU A 426 -29.19 30.93 11.65
C GLU A 426 -29.24 29.48 12.18
N ARG A 427 -30.45 28.93 12.35
CA ARG A 427 -30.64 27.53 12.76
C ARG A 427 -30.06 26.56 11.72
N THR A 428 -30.21 26.87 10.44
CA THR A 428 -29.67 26.06 9.34
C THR A 428 -28.13 26.11 9.34
N VAL A 429 -27.53 27.29 9.51
CA VAL A 429 -26.06 27.43 9.63
C VAL A 429 -25.52 26.59 10.79
N MET A 430 -26.19 26.61 11.95
CA MET A 430 -25.78 25.79 13.11
C MET A 430 -25.95 24.28 12.86
N ASN A 431 -26.85 23.87 11.97
CA ASN A 431 -26.94 22.47 11.51
C ASN A 431 -25.80 22.14 10.55
N TYR A 432 -25.47 23.03 9.61
CA TYR A 432 -24.33 22.86 8.69
C TYR A 432 -23.02 22.74 9.46
N LEU A 433 -22.75 23.62 10.43
CA LEU A 433 -21.56 23.52 11.28
C LEU A 433 -21.50 22.20 12.07
N ARG A 434 -22.65 21.70 12.56
CA ARG A 434 -22.71 20.38 13.20
C ARG A 434 -22.42 19.25 12.21
N ASN A 435 -22.93 19.33 10.99
CA ASN A 435 -22.71 18.33 9.95
C ASN A 435 -21.25 18.31 9.48
N LEU A 436 -20.68 19.49 9.21
CA LEU A 436 -19.28 19.68 8.86
C LEU A 436 -18.35 19.17 9.97
N ALA A 437 -18.67 19.44 11.24
CA ALA A 437 -17.89 18.93 12.38
C ALA A 437 -17.99 17.40 12.50
N ARG A 438 -19.20 16.85 12.34
CA ARG A 438 -19.43 15.39 12.34
C ARG A 438 -18.64 14.68 11.25
N ASN A 439 -18.51 15.29 10.07
CA ASN A 439 -17.75 14.75 8.94
C ASN A 439 -16.25 15.14 8.96
N ARG A 440 -15.76 15.74 10.06
CA ARG A 440 -14.36 16.17 10.24
C ARG A 440 -13.85 17.10 9.12
N LEU A 441 -14.71 17.99 8.62
CA LEU A 441 -14.34 19.11 7.74
C LEU A 441 -13.99 20.37 8.54
N VAL A 442 -14.51 20.47 9.77
CA VAL A 442 -14.19 21.55 10.71
C VAL A 442 -14.01 20.97 12.11
N HIS A 443 -13.06 21.52 12.86
CA HIS A 443 -12.82 21.22 14.26
C HIS A 443 -13.28 22.39 15.13
N LYS A 444 -13.91 22.10 16.27
CA LYS A 444 -14.35 23.13 17.22
C LYS A 444 -13.27 23.36 18.27
N VAL A 445 -12.43 24.36 18.06
CA VAL A 445 -11.31 24.70 18.95
C VAL A 445 -11.79 25.10 20.35
N ARG A 446 -12.84 25.92 20.41
CA ARG A 446 -13.50 26.33 21.66
C ARG A 446 -14.91 26.81 21.37
N GLN A 447 -15.66 27.19 22.40
CA GLN A 447 -17.04 27.67 22.22
C GLN A 447 -17.07 28.87 21.27
N GLY A 448 -17.77 28.73 20.14
CA GLY A 448 -17.94 29.78 19.14
C GLY A 448 -16.79 29.96 18.14
N VAL A 449 -15.73 29.14 18.21
CA VAL A 449 -14.56 29.22 17.32
C VAL A 449 -14.28 27.86 16.68
N TYR A 450 -14.10 27.87 15.38
CA TYR A 450 -13.91 26.71 14.53
C TYR A 450 -12.67 26.89 13.66
N GLU A 451 -12.09 25.77 13.27
CA GLU A 451 -10.98 25.70 12.32
C GLU A 451 -11.33 24.68 11.25
N LYS A 452 -11.07 24.99 9.99
CA LYS A 452 -11.19 24.02 8.90
C LYS A 452 -10.15 22.94 9.14
N VAL A 453 -10.57 21.70 8.99
CA VAL A 453 -9.64 20.58 8.96
C VAL A 453 -8.98 20.65 7.58
N SER A 454 -7.87 21.36 7.53
CA SER A 454 -7.00 21.40 6.37
C SER A 454 -6.24 20.08 6.31
N TYR A 455 -6.56 19.25 5.31
CA TYR A 455 -5.67 18.15 4.94
C TYR A 455 -4.49 18.70 4.10
N ILE A 456 -3.89 19.81 4.53
CA ILE A 456 -2.81 20.49 3.82
C ILE A 456 -1.47 19.78 4.10
N SER A 457 -0.68 19.63 3.05
CA SER A 457 0.75 19.30 3.11
C SER A 457 1.47 20.35 3.96
N VAL A 458 2.06 19.93 5.09
CA VAL A 458 3.03 20.78 5.79
C VAL A 458 4.34 20.75 5.00
N GLU A 459 4.37 21.47 3.89
CA GLU A 459 5.59 22.01 3.32
C GLU A 459 5.40 23.52 3.15
N GLN A 460 6.41 24.26 3.60
CA GLN A 460 6.59 25.72 3.54
C GLN A 460 5.88 26.55 4.62
N THR A 461 6.39 26.41 5.85
CA THR A 461 6.73 27.59 6.66
C THR A 461 8.24 27.61 6.84
N GLU A 462 8.96 27.82 5.75
CA GLU A 462 10.26 28.50 5.82
C GLU A 462 10.02 29.83 5.13
N ASP A 463 9.76 30.88 5.91
CA ASP A 463 10.24 32.20 5.56
C ASP A 463 10.36 33.05 6.83
N GLU A 464 11.49 33.75 6.90
CA GLU A 464 11.75 34.94 7.70
C GLU A 464 11.80 34.77 9.23
N ASN A 465 12.97 34.37 9.74
CA ASN A 465 13.67 35.11 10.81
C ASN A 465 15.03 34.47 11.15
N CYS A 466 16.10 34.99 10.57
CA CYS A 466 17.38 35.22 11.26
C CYS A 466 18.21 36.21 10.44
N ASN A 467 17.91 37.49 10.64
CA ASN A 467 18.95 38.51 10.64
C ASN A 467 19.70 38.41 11.98
N VAL A 468 21.02 38.58 11.89
CA VAL A 468 22.08 38.61 12.93
C VAL A 468 22.78 37.29 13.19
#